data_AF-A0A428K262-F1
#
_entry.id   AF-A0A428K262-F1
#
_cell.length_a   1.000
_cell.length_b   1.000
_cell.length_c   1.000
_cell.angle_alpha   90.00
_cell.angle_beta   90.00
_cell.angle_gamma   90.00
#
_symmetry.space_group_name_H-M   'P 1'
#
loop_
_entity.id
_entity.type
_entity.pdbx_description
1 polymer ?
#
loop_
_entity_poly.entity_id
_entity_poly.type
_entity_poly.pdbx_seq_one_letter_code
_entity_poly.pdbx_strand_id
1 'polypeptide(L)'
;MNYSNFSFKLTFYIVLGFILFTIIGTLSHEMGHIVVAKYFGYDTTLSYGSMNYYPKGYMEDEDTKRLIKLNETYFNTPYEALDDSVKKEFENVINRIETKFEWKNTIWVTLGGPIQTILTSFLGFIILYFRKSFKKETFKLWDWLAIFLSLFILREVFNTVMALVETALGIKSSFNGDEFKISRYLGYNPWVIPVITAGIGLLISIGVIFKILPKQYRLSFIIAGFIGGVLGYSVWFGFLGNFLFSL
;
A
#
# COMPACT_ATOMS: atom_id res chain seq x y z
N MET A 1 -16.42 -30.49 24.37
CA MET A 1 -15.43 -29.86 23.46
C MET A 1 -16.14 -29.59 22.14
N ASN A 2 -16.59 -28.36 21.88
CA ASN A 2 -17.21 -28.04 20.59
C ASN A 2 -16.12 -27.75 19.58
N TYR A 3 -16.01 -28.64 18.60
CA TYR A 3 -15.19 -28.46 17.42
C TYR A 3 -15.56 -27.14 16.73
N SER A 4 -14.55 -26.52 16.13
CA SER A 4 -14.69 -25.39 15.21
C SER A 4 -15.73 -25.74 14.14
N ASN A 5 -16.99 -25.35 14.33
CA ASN A 5 -18.02 -25.51 13.32
C ASN A 5 -17.76 -24.50 12.21
N PHE A 6 -17.10 -24.96 11.15
CA PHE A 6 -16.93 -24.19 9.93
C PHE A 6 -18.30 -23.79 9.39
N SER A 7 -18.50 -22.50 9.15
CA SER A 7 -19.76 -21.97 8.61
C SER A 7 -19.52 -21.38 7.23
N PHE A 8 -20.01 -22.06 6.18
CA PHE A 8 -19.90 -21.59 4.80
C PHE A 8 -20.49 -20.19 4.60
N LYS A 9 -21.67 -19.93 5.17
CA LYS A 9 -22.34 -18.63 5.06
C LYS A 9 -21.48 -17.50 5.66
N LEU A 10 -20.92 -17.73 6.86
CA LEU A 10 -20.05 -16.74 7.49
C LEU A 10 -18.75 -16.55 6.70
N THR A 11 -18.10 -17.64 6.28
CA THR A 11 -16.87 -17.62 5.48
C THR A 11 -17.08 -16.77 4.22
N PHE A 12 -18.20 -16.95 3.51
CA PHE A 12 -18.53 -16.17 2.31
C PHE A 12 -18.58 -14.65 2.58
N TYR A 13 -19.28 -14.22 3.64
CA TYR A 13 -19.33 -12.79 3.98
C TYR A 13 -17.97 -12.25 4.41
N ILE A 14 -17.16 -13.03 5.12
CA ILE A 14 -15.81 -12.62 5.51
C ILE A 14 -14.91 -12.49 4.26
N VAL A 15 -15.03 -13.39 3.27
CA VAL A 15 -14.30 -13.28 1.98
C VAL A 15 -14.65 -11.97 1.27
N LEU A 16 -15.94 -11.65 1.14
CA LEU A 16 -16.38 -10.39 0.56
C LEU A 16 -15.86 -9.18 1.35
N GLY A 17 -15.83 -9.30 2.69
CA GLY A 17 -15.22 -8.30 3.56
C GLY A 17 -13.74 -8.09 3.24
N PHE A 18 -12.94 -9.16 3.15
CA PHE A 18 -11.53 -9.05 2.80
C PHE A 18 -11.32 -8.43 1.42
N ILE A 19 -12.09 -8.84 0.39
CA ILE A 19 -12.01 -8.24 -0.95
C ILE A 19 -12.24 -6.72 -0.86
N LEU A 20 -13.33 -6.30 -0.20
CA LEU A 20 -13.66 -4.89 -0.03
C LEU A 20 -12.58 -4.13 0.74
N PHE A 21 -12.11 -4.68 1.86
CA PHE A 21 -11.12 -4.02 2.72
C PHE A 21 -9.71 -4.00 2.12
N THR A 22 -9.36 -4.91 1.22
CA THR A 22 -8.13 -4.81 0.41
C THR A 22 -8.16 -3.58 -0.48
N ILE A 23 -9.31 -3.30 -1.12
CA ILE A 23 -9.49 -2.12 -1.97
C ILE A 23 -9.46 -0.84 -1.11
N ILE A 24 -10.26 -0.80 -0.04
CA ILE A 24 -10.30 0.33 0.88
C ILE A 24 -8.92 0.59 1.46
N GLY A 25 -8.21 -0.44 1.90
CA GLY A 25 -6.88 -0.33 2.48
C GLY A 25 -5.84 0.20 1.48
N THR A 26 -5.92 -0.23 0.21
CA THR A 26 -5.04 0.29 -0.84
C THR A 26 -5.29 1.77 -1.09
N LEU A 27 -6.55 2.15 -1.32
CA LEU A 27 -6.90 3.55 -1.58
C LEU A 27 -6.61 4.45 -0.37
N SER A 28 -6.91 3.99 0.85
CA SER A 28 -6.67 4.78 2.05
C SER A 28 -5.17 5.00 2.30
N HIS A 29 -4.35 4.01 1.97
CA HIS A 29 -2.89 4.12 2.04
C HIS A 29 -2.37 5.18 1.06
N GLU A 30 -2.81 5.14 -0.19
CA GLU A 30 -2.45 6.16 -1.18
C GLU A 30 -2.97 7.56 -0.77
N MET A 31 -4.16 7.64 -0.16
CA MET A 31 -4.66 8.89 0.42
C MET A 31 -3.75 9.40 1.55
N GLY A 32 -3.12 8.52 2.32
CA GLY A 32 -2.12 8.88 3.32
C GLY A 32 -0.94 9.65 2.72
N HIS A 33 -0.40 9.18 1.60
CA HIS A 33 0.63 9.92 0.85
C HIS A 33 0.10 11.25 0.34
N ILE A 34 -1.10 11.27 -0.25
CA ILE A 34 -1.71 12.48 -0.82
C ILE A 34 -1.91 13.56 0.23
N VAL A 35 -2.38 13.21 1.43
CA VAL A 35 -2.59 14.17 2.52
C VAL A 35 -1.27 14.85 2.87
N VAL A 36 -0.19 14.09 3.00
CA VAL A 36 1.14 14.66 3.33
C VAL A 36 1.70 15.47 2.15
N ALA A 37 1.55 15.00 0.92
CA ALA A 37 1.98 15.72 -0.28
C ALA A 37 1.26 17.07 -0.40
N LYS A 38 -0.06 17.10 -0.25
CA LYS A 38 -0.86 18.35 -0.27
C LYS A 38 -0.50 19.28 0.89
N TYR A 39 -0.20 18.75 2.07
CA TYR A 39 0.27 19.56 3.20
C TYR A 39 1.55 20.35 2.85
N PHE A 40 2.47 19.74 2.09
CA PHE A 40 3.68 20.40 1.60
C PHE A 40 3.50 21.20 0.29
N GLY A 41 2.27 21.32 -0.22
CA GLY A 41 1.96 22.13 -1.40
C GLY A 41 2.25 21.44 -2.74
N TYR A 42 2.37 20.11 -2.76
CA TYR A 42 2.49 19.34 -4.00
C TYR A 42 1.15 19.17 -4.70
N ASP A 43 1.18 19.17 -6.03
CA ASP A 43 0.07 18.70 -6.86
C ASP A 43 0.08 17.18 -6.90
N THR A 44 -1.08 16.55 -6.72
CA THR A 44 -1.19 15.09 -6.57
C THR A 44 -2.19 14.52 -7.56
N THR A 45 -1.85 13.39 -8.16
CA THR A 45 -2.75 12.57 -8.97
C THR A 45 -2.83 11.17 -8.38
N LEU A 46 -4.05 10.68 -8.17
CA LEU A 46 -4.28 9.33 -7.68
C LEU A 46 -4.47 8.39 -8.89
N SER A 47 -3.86 7.21 -8.82
CA SER A 47 -4.15 6.08 -9.70
C SER A 47 -4.63 4.89 -8.88
N TYR A 48 -5.05 3.81 -9.54
CA TYR A 48 -5.60 2.65 -8.84
C TYR A 48 -4.58 1.91 -7.95
N GLY A 49 -3.29 2.00 -8.25
CA GLY A 49 -2.23 1.25 -7.55
C GLY A 49 -1.15 2.10 -6.92
N SER A 50 -1.21 3.42 -7.09
CA SER A 50 -0.22 4.38 -6.59
C SER A 50 -0.76 5.80 -6.66
N MET A 51 -0.01 6.74 -6.13
CA MET A 51 -0.18 8.16 -6.44
C MET A 51 1.10 8.73 -7.06
N ASN A 52 0.95 9.79 -7.85
CA ASN A 52 2.05 10.65 -8.25
C ASN A 52 1.89 12.01 -7.58
N TYR A 53 3.00 12.66 -7.27
CA TYR A 53 3.01 14.01 -6.75
C TYR A 53 4.14 14.80 -7.40
N TYR A 54 3.90 16.08 -7.65
CA TYR A 54 4.84 16.98 -8.31
C TYR A 54 4.82 18.35 -7.65
N PRO A 55 5.97 19.05 -7.59
CA PRO A 55 6.00 20.43 -7.15
C PRO A 55 4.97 21.27 -7.91
N LYS A 56 4.39 22.26 -7.24
CA LYS A 56 3.33 23.07 -7.84
C LYS A 56 3.80 23.74 -9.14
N GLY A 57 3.01 23.59 -10.20
CA GLY A 57 3.34 24.15 -11.52
C GLY A 57 4.32 23.31 -12.34
N TYR A 58 4.75 22.15 -11.84
CA TYR A 58 5.71 21.28 -12.53
C TYR A 58 5.18 20.80 -13.89
N MET A 59 3.92 20.34 -13.95
CA MET A 59 3.34 19.81 -15.19
C MET A 59 3.04 20.89 -16.23
N GLU A 60 2.85 22.13 -15.77
CA GLU A 60 2.59 23.27 -16.64
C GLU A 60 3.86 23.93 -17.19
N ASP A 61 5.03 23.66 -16.61
CA ASP A 61 6.32 24.24 -17.02
C ASP A 61 6.77 23.75 -18.41
N GLU A 62 7.33 24.68 -19.19
CA GLU A 62 7.74 24.42 -20.57
C GLU A 62 8.92 23.45 -20.68
N ASP A 63 9.86 23.44 -19.72
CA ASP A 63 10.94 22.45 -19.70
C ASP A 63 10.39 21.06 -19.37
N THR A 64 9.41 20.96 -18.45
CA THR A 64 8.74 19.69 -18.16
C THR A 64 7.99 19.16 -19.38
N LYS A 65 7.18 20.00 -20.05
CA LYS A 65 6.50 19.60 -21.30
C LYS A 65 7.47 19.17 -22.38
N ARG A 66 8.61 19.87 -22.50
CA ARG A 66 9.69 19.49 -23.41
C ARG A 66 10.30 18.14 -23.06
N LEU A 67 10.54 17.87 -21.78
CA LEU A 67 11.05 16.59 -21.30
C LEU A 67 10.08 15.46 -21.62
N ILE A 68 8.78 15.67 -21.39
CA ILE A 68 7.72 14.69 -21.74
C ILE A 68 7.76 14.39 -23.24
N LYS A 69 7.79 15.43 -24.08
CA LYS A 69 7.86 15.27 -25.54
C LYS A 69 9.12 14.54 -26.01
N LEU A 70 10.28 14.83 -25.39
CA LEU A 70 11.53 14.12 -25.68
C LEU A 70 11.39 12.63 -25.30
N ASN A 71 10.87 12.33 -24.12
CA ASN A 71 10.60 10.96 -23.70
C ASN A 71 9.63 10.24 -24.64
N GLU A 72 8.56 10.88 -25.10
CA GLU A 72 7.62 10.30 -26.06
C GLU A 72 8.29 10.02 -27.42
N THR A 73 9.14 10.93 -27.89
CA THR A 73 9.84 10.82 -29.18
C THR A 73 10.83 9.66 -29.18
N TYR A 74 11.55 9.47 -28.07
CA TYR A 74 12.63 8.48 -27.94
C TYR A 74 12.26 7.27 -27.07
N PHE A 75 10.97 7.08 -26.77
CA PHE A 75 10.49 6.05 -25.83
C PHE A 75 11.00 4.63 -26.15
N ASN A 76 11.11 4.28 -27.43
CA ASN A 76 11.54 2.96 -27.89
C ASN A 76 13.04 2.87 -28.19
N THR A 77 13.80 3.94 -27.95
CA THR A 77 15.23 4.00 -28.25
C THR A 77 16.03 3.87 -26.97
N PRO A 78 16.91 2.85 -26.83
CA PRO A 78 17.80 2.73 -25.69
C PRO A 78 18.66 4.00 -25.54
N TYR A 79 18.87 4.45 -24.30
CA TYR A 79 19.61 5.69 -24.01
C TYR A 79 21.01 5.69 -24.65
N GLU A 80 21.69 4.54 -24.64
CA GLU A 80 23.03 4.37 -25.21
C GLU A 80 23.05 4.63 -26.72
N ALA A 81 21.95 4.31 -27.41
CA ALA A 81 21.79 4.46 -28.85
C ALA A 81 21.39 5.89 -29.28
N LEU A 82 21.14 6.80 -28.34
CA LEU A 82 20.84 8.20 -28.65
C LEU A 82 22.11 8.96 -29.06
N ASP A 83 21.95 9.86 -30.03
CA ASP A 83 22.99 10.81 -30.41
C ASP A 83 23.40 11.67 -29.21
N ASP A 84 24.69 12.03 -29.15
CA ASP A 84 25.23 12.83 -28.04
C ASP A 84 24.56 14.21 -27.91
N SER A 85 24.08 14.77 -29.02
CA SER A 85 23.32 16.02 -29.03
C SER A 85 21.99 15.88 -28.27
N VAL A 86 21.30 14.76 -28.44
CA VAL A 86 20.02 14.46 -27.80
C VAL A 86 20.23 14.16 -26.32
N LYS A 87 21.25 13.37 -25.97
CA LYS A 87 21.64 13.12 -24.57
C LYS A 87 21.92 14.42 -23.82
N LYS A 88 22.69 15.32 -24.43
CA LYS A 88 22.99 16.64 -23.88
C LYS A 88 21.73 17.51 -23.76
N GLU A 89 20.77 17.38 -24.67
CA GLU A 89 19.49 18.07 -24.54
C GLU A 89 18.69 17.57 -23.33
N PHE A 90 18.58 16.24 -23.14
CA PHE A 90 17.97 15.64 -21.96
C PHE A 90 18.59 16.16 -20.67
N GLU A 91 19.92 16.08 -20.55
CA GLU A 91 20.65 16.55 -19.37
C GLU A 91 20.41 18.04 -19.10
N ASN A 92 20.45 18.87 -20.13
CA ASN A 92 20.20 20.31 -19.99
C ASN A 92 18.78 20.62 -19.52
N VAL A 93 17.78 19.94 -20.06
CA VAL A 93 16.37 20.11 -19.67
C VAL A 93 16.17 19.65 -18.22
N ILE A 94 16.70 18.48 -17.85
CA ILE A 94 16.63 17.94 -16.49
C ILE A 94 17.29 18.90 -15.50
N ASN A 95 18.50 19.39 -15.78
CA ASN A 95 19.20 20.35 -14.92
C ASN A 95 18.41 21.65 -14.72
N ARG A 96 17.73 22.15 -15.76
CA ARG A 96 16.85 23.33 -15.63
C ARG A 96 15.63 23.03 -14.75
N ILE A 97 15.05 21.83 -14.86
CA ILE A 97 13.92 21.42 -14.04
C ILE A 97 14.34 21.28 -12.57
N GLU A 98 15.47 20.61 -12.31
CA GLU A 98 15.99 20.37 -10.95
C GLU A 98 16.37 21.67 -10.24
N THR A 99 16.84 22.68 -10.99
CA THR A 99 17.12 24.00 -10.44
C THR A 99 15.87 24.84 -10.18
N LYS A 100 14.78 24.61 -10.93
CA LYS A 100 13.49 25.29 -10.76
C LYS A 100 12.64 24.70 -9.64
N PHE A 101 12.64 23.38 -9.51
CA PHE A 101 11.71 22.64 -8.66
C PHE A 101 12.42 21.83 -7.59
N GLU A 102 12.09 22.12 -6.33
CA GLU A 102 12.68 21.44 -5.20
C GLU A 102 11.81 20.29 -4.70
N TRP A 103 12.34 19.07 -4.77
CA TRP A 103 11.70 17.86 -4.23
C TRP A 103 12.04 17.68 -2.74
N LYS A 104 11.73 18.71 -1.94
CA LYS A 104 11.91 18.67 -0.49
C LYS A 104 10.73 17.91 0.12
N ASN A 105 10.97 16.96 1.02
CA ASN A 105 9.94 16.19 1.76
C ASN A 105 9.48 14.85 1.17
N THR A 106 10.17 14.29 0.17
CA THR A 106 9.91 12.94 -0.39
C THR A 106 9.74 11.86 0.68
N ILE A 107 10.59 11.88 1.71
CA ILE A 107 10.50 10.90 2.81
C ILE A 107 9.21 11.05 3.63
N TRP A 108 8.75 12.27 3.89
CA TRP A 108 7.53 12.52 4.64
C TRP A 108 6.31 12.05 3.86
N VAL A 109 6.28 12.34 2.54
CA VAL A 109 5.26 11.80 1.65
C VAL A 109 5.27 10.28 1.68
N THR A 110 6.45 9.66 1.55
CA THR A 110 6.61 8.20 1.62
C THR A 110 6.13 7.60 2.94
N LEU A 111 6.31 8.29 4.07
CA LEU A 111 5.81 7.84 5.37
C LEU A 111 4.28 7.95 5.51
N GLY A 112 3.62 8.79 4.71
CA GLY A 112 2.18 9.06 4.81
C GLY A 112 1.31 7.81 4.71
N GLY A 113 1.58 6.93 3.73
CA GLY A 113 0.86 5.67 3.55
C GLY A 113 1.02 4.70 4.72
N PRO A 114 2.25 4.30 5.08
CA PRO A 114 2.48 3.39 6.21
C PRO A 114 1.94 3.93 7.54
N ILE A 115 2.08 5.23 7.80
CA ILE A 115 1.48 5.87 8.98
C ILE A 115 -0.05 5.76 8.94
N GLN A 116 -0.69 6.00 7.79
CA GLN A 116 -2.13 5.85 7.64
C GLN A 116 -2.59 4.40 7.90
N THR A 117 -1.86 3.40 7.38
CA THR A 117 -2.11 1.97 7.64
C THR A 117 -2.06 1.68 9.14
N ILE A 118 -1.00 2.11 9.81
CA ILE A 118 -0.75 1.87 11.24
C ILE A 118 -1.83 2.55 12.09
N LEU A 119 -2.17 3.81 11.81
CA LEU A 119 -3.21 4.55 12.52
C LEU A 119 -4.57 3.88 12.37
N THR A 120 -4.90 3.37 11.19
CA THR A 120 -6.16 2.65 10.95
C THR A 120 -6.21 1.34 11.72
N SER A 121 -5.10 0.59 11.75
CA SER A 121 -4.96 -0.60 12.59
C SER A 121 -5.15 -0.29 14.07
N PHE A 122 -4.55 0.80 14.54
CA PHE A 122 -4.65 1.25 15.92
C PHE A 122 -6.08 1.67 16.29
N LEU A 123 -6.81 2.36 15.40
CA LEU A 123 -8.23 2.68 15.59
C LEU A 123 -9.08 1.41 15.74
N GLY A 124 -8.84 0.38 14.92
CA GLY A 124 -9.50 -0.92 15.07
C GLY A 124 -9.27 -1.52 16.46
N PHE A 125 -8.04 -1.47 16.96
CA PHE A 125 -7.71 -1.96 18.31
C PHE A 125 -8.40 -1.17 19.42
N ILE A 126 -8.42 0.16 19.31
CA ILE A 126 -9.12 1.02 20.27
C ILE A 126 -10.60 0.63 20.34
N ILE A 127 -11.25 0.44 19.19
CA ILE A 127 -12.66 0.02 19.14
C ILE A 127 -12.83 -1.34 19.82
N LEU A 128 -11.99 -2.34 19.52
CA LEU A 128 -12.05 -3.66 20.15
C LEU A 128 -11.82 -3.61 21.66
N TYR A 129 -10.91 -2.75 22.13
CA TYR A 129 -10.60 -2.55 23.54
C TYR A 129 -11.80 -1.98 24.31
N PHE A 130 -12.39 -0.89 23.83
CA PHE A 130 -13.55 -0.25 24.48
C PHE A 130 -14.81 -1.12 24.42
N ARG A 131 -14.96 -1.90 23.35
CA ARG A 131 -16.10 -2.82 23.18
C ARG A 131 -16.14 -3.91 24.26
N LYS A 132 -15.03 -4.22 24.95
CA LYS A 132 -14.89 -5.35 25.90
C LYS A 132 -15.68 -6.59 25.44
N SER A 133 -15.58 -6.92 24.15
CA SER A 133 -16.35 -7.97 23.47
C SER A 133 -16.19 -9.35 24.12
N PHE A 134 -15.12 -9.52 24.91
CA PHE A 134 -14.84 -10.69 25.76
C PHE A 134 -15.96 -11.11 26.71
N LYS A 135 -16.90 -10.23 27.08
CA LYS A 135 -17.98 -10.54 28.04
C LYS A 135 -19.39 -10.64 27.42
N LYS A 136 -19.55 -10.44 26.11
CA LYS A 136 -20.87 -10.51 25.46
C LYS A 136 -20.95 -11.74 24.57
N GLU A 137 -22.04 -12.50 24.71
CA GLU A 137 -22.25 -13.78 24.01
C GLU A 137 -22.42 -13.64 22.49
N THR A 138 -22.63 -12.43 21.97
CA THR A 138 -22.88 -12.20 20.54
C THR A 138 -21.94 -11.15 19.93
N PHE A 139 -21.21 -11.59 18.92
CA PHE A 139 -20.32 -10.78 18.10
C PHE A 139 -21.16 -9.91 17.15
N LYS A 140 -21.03 -8.59 17.23
CA LYS A 140 -21.82 -7.62 16.45
C LYS A 140 -21.06 -7.16 15.21
N LEU A 141 -21.77 -6.53 14.27
CA LEU A 141 -21.17 -5.95 13.05
C LEU A 141 -19.98 -5.01 13.36
N TRP A 142 -20.09 -4.19 14.40
CA TRP A 142 -18.99 -3.31 14.83
C TRP A 142 -17.73 -4.05 15.31
N ASP A 143 -17.83 -5.31 15.76
CA ASP A 143 -16.62 -6.08 16.14
C ASP A 143 -15.91 -6.53 14.87
N TRP A 144 -16.68 -6.98 13.88
CA TRP A 144 -16.16 -7.37 12.58
C TRP A 144 -15.46 -6.20 11.89
N LEU A 145 -16.11 -5.03 11.85
CA LEU A 145 -15.50 -3.82 11.30
C LEU A 145 -14.20 -3.48 12.03
N ALA A 146 -14.19 -3.54 13.36
CA ALA A 146 -12.98 -3.26 14.13
C ALA A 146 -11.86 -4.29 13.90
N ILE A 147 -12.19 -5.58 13.72
CA ILE A 147 -11.21 -6.59 13.29
C ILE A 147 -10.63 -6.24 11.93
N PHE A 148 -11.46 -5.94 10.93
CA PHE A 148 -10.98 -5.59 9.60
C PHE A 148 -10.06 -4.37 9.66
N LEU A 149 -10.43 -3.32 10.40
CA LEU A 149 -9.57 -2.15 10.62
C LEU A 149 -8.24 -2.53 11.28
N SER A 150 -8.27 -3.33 12.35
CA SER A 150 -7.04 -3.80 13.02
C SER A 150 -6.10 -4.55 12.08
N LEU A 151 -6.62 -5.22 11.06
CA LEU A 151 -5.84 -6.00 10.10
C LEU A 151 -5.29 -5.18 8.91
N PHE A 152 -5.46 -3.86 8.87
CA PHE A 152 -4.83 -3.02 7.82
C PHE A 152 -3.31 -3.19 7.80
N ILE A 153 -2.70 -3.43 8.97
CA ILE A 153 -1.26 -3.69 9.10
C ILE A 153 -0.79 -4.94 8.33
N LEU A 154 -1.71 -5.81 7.86
CA LEU A 154 -1.36 -6.93 7.00
C LEU A 154 -0.77 -6.49 5.66
N ARG A 155 -0.97 -5.25 5.22
CA ARG A 155 -0.32 -4.72 4.00
C ARG A 155 1.21 -4.76 4.12
N GLU A 156 1.75 -4.41 5.28
CA GLU A 156 3.20 -4.42 5.53
C GLU A 156 3.77 -5.85 5.48
N VAL A 157 3.00 -6.80 6.03
CA VAL A 157 3.31 -8.22 5.96
C VAL A 157 3.26 -8.71 4.51
N PHE A 158 2.19 -8.37 3.78
CA PHE A 158 1.99 -8.78 2.40
C PHE A 158 3.09 -8.26 1.49
N ASN A 159 3.42 -6.96 1.55
CA ASN A 159 4.47 -6.35 0.73
C ASN A 159 5.84 -7.00 0.99
N THR A 160 6.17 -7.26 2.25
CA THR A 160 7.44 -7.90 2.63
C THR A 160 7.50 -9.35 2.15
N VAL A 161 6.40 -10.12 2.30
CA VAL A 161 6.33 -11.50 1.84
C VAL A 161 6.40 -11.58 0.31
N MET A 162 5.69 -10.71 -0.40
CA MET A 162 5.74 -10.66 -1.86
C MET A 162 7.14 -10.33 -2.37
N ALA A 163 7.79 -9.32 -1.79
CA ALA A 163 9.18 -9.00 -2.12
C ALA A 163 10.11 -10.19 -1.87
N LEU A 164 9.94 -10.91 -0.75
CA LEU A 164 10.73 -12.10 -0.44
C LEU A 164 10.52 -13.22 -1.46
N VAL A 165 9.26 -13.48 -1.84
CA VAL A 165 8.91 -14.49 -2.85
C VAL A 165 9.49 -14.13 -4.21
N GLU A 166 9.36 -12.87 -4.66
CA GLU A 166 9.96 -12.39 -5.90
C GLU A 166 11.47 -12.59 -5.91
N THR A 167 12.15 -12.17 -4.83
CA THR A 167 13.60 -12.35 -4.68
C THR A 167 13.99 -13.84 -4.69
N ALA A 168 13.24 -14.69 -3.98
CA ALA A 168 13.52 -16.13 -3.91
C ALA A 168 13.33 -16.84 -5.25
N LEU A 169 12.40 -16.37 -6.09
CA LEU A 169 12.16 -16.88 -7.44
C LEU A 169 13.15 -16.30 -8.47
N GLY A 170 14.10 -15.44 -8.06
CA GLY A 170 15.04 -14.78 -8.96
C GLY A 170 14.37 -13.76 -9.91
N ILE A 171 13.12 -13.40 -9.64
CA ILE A 171 12.44 -12.29 -10.31
C ILE A 171 13.11 -11.01 -9.78
N LYS A 172 13.41 -10.04 -10.64
CA LYS A 172 13.90 -8.72 -10.20
C LYS A 172 12.83 -8.11 -9.29
N SER A 173 13.01 -8.28 -7.98
CA SER A 173 12.05 -7.82 -7.00
C SER A 173 11.93 -6.31 -7.08
N SER A 174 10.71 -5.84 -7.26
CA SER A 174 10.43 -4.42 -7.29
C SER A 174 10.45 -3.94 -5.83
N PHE A 175 11.64 -3.61 -5.33
CA PHE A 175 11.83 -3.03 -4.00
C PHE A 175 11.33 -1.57 -3.95
N ASN A 176 10.11 -1.35 -4.43
CA ASN A 176 9.46 -0.05 -4.59
C ASN A 176 8.43 0.20 -3.48
N GLY A 177 8.22 -0.75 -2.57
CA GLY A 177 7.42 -0.55 -1.36
C GLY A 177 8.01 0.55 -0.47
N ASP A 178 7.15 1.23 0.28
CA ASP A 178 7.53 2.42 1.03
C ASP A 178 8.48 2.10 2.19
N GLU A 179 8.33 0.94 2.82
CA GLU A 179 9.19 0.44 3.89
C GLU A 179 10.63 0.26 3.38
N PHE A 180 10.80 -0.21 2.14
CA PHE A 180 12.10 -0.36 1.50
C PHE A 180 12.74 1.00 1.20
N LYS A 181 11.95 1.97 0.71
CA LYS A 181 12.41 3.35 0.49
C LYS A 181 12.84 4.00 1.79
N ILE A 182 12.06 3.84 2.86
CA ILE A 182 12.36 4.36 4.20
C ILE A 182 13.66 3.73 4.72
N SER A 183 13.85 2.41 4.57
CA SER A 183 15.07 1.74 5.01
C SER A 183 16.32 2.30 4.31
N ARG A 184 16.25 2.50 2.98
CA ARG A 184 17.35 3.10 2.21
C ARG A 184 17.62 4.55 2.60
N TYR A 185 16.57 5.33 2.81
CA TYR A 185 16.69 6.73 3.23
C TYR A 185 17.45 6.85 4.55
N LEU A 186 17.23 5.91 5.48
CA LEU A 186 17.94 5.86 6.76
C LEU A 186 19.37 5.26 6.66
N GLY A 187 19.81 4.85 5.47
CA GLY A 187 21.12 4.23 5.25
C GLY A 187 21.22 2.79 5.75
N TYR A 188 20.08 2.14 6.05
CA TYR A 188 20.05 0.73 6.45
C TYR A 188 19.95 -0.21 5.25
N ASN A 189 20.20 -1.50 5.50
CA ASN A 189 19.90 -2.53 4.53
C ASN A 189 18.40 -2.46 4.15
N PRO A 190 18.01 -2.56 2.85
CA PRO A 190 16.63 -2.42 2.40
C PRO A 190 15.60 -3.28 3.15
N TRP A 191 16.02 -4.40 3.74
CA TRP A 191 15.16 -5.35 4.45
C TRP A 191 14.86 -4.99 5.91
N VAL A 192 15.61 -4.08 6.55
CA VAL A 192 15.50 -3.82 8.00
C VAL A 192 14.11 -3.31 8.37
N ILE A 193 13.66 -2.19 7.78
CA ILE A 193 12.35 -1.61 8.09
C ILE A 193 11.19 -2.52 7.64
N PRO A 194 11.19 -3.13 6.43
CA PRO A 194 10.15 -4.09 6.04
C PRO A 194 10.03 -5.28 6.99
N VAL A 195 11.14 -5.89 7.41
CA VAL A 195 11.10 -7.05 8.33
C VAL A 195 10.56 -6.65 9.71
N ILE A 196 10.95 -5.49 10.23
CA ILE A 196 10.44 -4.98 11.51
C ILE A 196 8.93 -4.73 11.43
N THR A 197 8.48 -4.02 10.40
CA THR A 197 7.05 -3.68 10.21
C THR A 197 6.21 -4.91 9.96
N ALA A 198 6.67 -5.87 9.15
CA ALA A 198 6.04 -7.17 8.96
C ALA A 198 5.97 -7.98 10.26
N GLY A 199 7.05 -7.98 11.07
CA GLY A 199 7.05 -8.62 12.38
C GLY A 199 5.98 -8.06 13.31
N ILE A 200 5.87 -6.72 13.39
CA ILE A 200 4.84 -6.04 14.18
C ILE A 200 3.44 -6.39 13.64
N GLY A 201 3.25 -6.34 12.32
CA GLY A 201 1.98 -6.67 11.67
C GLY A 201 1.53 -8.11 11.92
N LEU A 202 2.46 -9.07 11.91
CA LEU A 202 2.20 -10.47 12.24
C LEU A 202 1.80 -10.63 13.71
N LEU A 203 2.52 -10.00 14.64
CA LEU A 203 2.19 -10.06 16.07
C LEU A 203 0.80 -9.50 16.37
N ILE A 204 0.46 -8.37 15.75
CA ILE A 204 -0.87 -7.76 15.81
C ILE A 204 -1.92 -8.73 15.29
N SER A 205 -1.71 -9.28 14.09
CA SER A 205 -2.68 -10.15 13.42
C SER A 205 -2.93 -11.45 14.21
N ILE A 206 -1.87 -12.05 14.76
CA ILE A 206 -1.95 -13.20 15.66
C ILE A 206 -2.73 -12.83 16.93
N GLY A 207 -2.46 -11.66 17.51
CA GLY A 207 -3.20 -11.15 18.67
C GLY A 207 -4.70 -11.03 18.40
N VAL A 208 -5.07 -10.42 17.28
CA VAL A 208 -6.47 -10.25 16.88
C VAL A 208 -7.15 -11.60 16.65
N ILE A 209 -6.53 -12.50 15.88
CA ILE A 209 -7.15 -13.79 15.50
C ILE A 209 -7.24 -14.74 16.70
N PHE A 210 -6.19 -14.85 17.52
CA PHE A 210 -6.13 -15.90 18.56
C PHE A 210 -6.54 -15.41 19.95
N LYS A 211 -6.44 -14.12 20.25
CA LYS A 211 -6.90 -13.58 21.53
C LYS A 211 -8.28 -12.95 21.44
N ILE A 212 -8.58 -12.19 20.38
CA ILE A 212 -9.83 -11.40 20.30
C ILE A 212 -10.95 -12.21 19.62
N LEU A 213 -10.68 -12.83 18.48
CA LEU A 213 -11.71 -13.54 17.72
C LEU A 213 -12.18 -14.81 18.47
N PRO A 214 -13.51 -15.02 18.63
CA PRO A 214 -14.06 -16.22 19.27
C PRO A 214 -13.59 -17.50 18.57
N LYS A 215 -13.27 -18.54 19.35
CA LYS A 215 -12.73 -19.82 18.86
C LYS A 215 -13.55 -20.43 17.71
N GLN A 216 -14.87 -20.29 17.77
CA GLN A 216 -15.79 -20.83 16.77
C GLN A 216 -15.67 -20.20 15.37
N TYR A 217 -15.12 -18.99 15.25
CA TYR A 217 -15.02 -18.28 13.96
C TYR A 217 -13.61 -18.30 13.35
N ARG A 218 -12.60 -18.76 14.09
CA ARG A 218 -11.18 -18.62 13.70
C ARG A 218 -10.85 -19.32 12.40
N LEU A 219 -11.29 -20.56 12.22
CA LEU A 219 -11.00 -21.32 11.01
C LEU A 219 -11.64 -20.68 9.77
N SER A 220 -12.94 -20.35 9.85
CA SER A 220 -13.65 -19.61 8.81
C SER A 220 -12.95 -18.29 8.47
N PHE A 221 -12.49 -17.56 9.48
CA PHE A 221 -11.81 -16.28 9.30
C PHE A 221 -10.44 -16.41 8.62
N ILE A 222 -9.62 -17.39 9.02
CA ILE A 222 -8.29 -17.63 8.43
C ILE A 222 -8.44 -18.04 6.95
N ILE A 223 -9.33 -18.99 6.66
CA ILE A 223 -9.60 -19.45 5.29
C ILE A 223 -10.12 -18.28 4.44
N ALA A 224 -11.08 -17.52 4.98
CA ALA A 224 -11.63 -16.38 4.28
C ALA A 224 -10.61 -15.25 4.08
N GLY A 225 -9.69 -15.04 5.03
CA GLY A 225 -8.61 -14.07 4.92
C GLY A 225 -7.62 -14.42 3.82
N PHE A 226 -7.25 -15.70 3.72
CA PHE A 226 -6.38 -16.15 2.64
C PHE A 226 -7.06 -16.02 1.27
N ILE A 227 -8.26 -16.59 1.11
CA ILE A 227 -8.99 -16.57 -0.17
C ILE A 227 -9.37 -15.13 -0.55
N GLY A 228 -9.97 -14.39 0.37
CA GLY A 228 -10.44 -13.03 0.15
C GLY A 228 -9.31 -12.02 -0.06
N GLY A 229 -8.17 -12.19 0.61
CA GLY A 229 -6.99 -11.34 0.39
C GLY A 229 -6.39 -11.54 -1.00
N VAL A 230 -6.20 -12.80 -1.43
CA VAL A 230 -5.70 -13.12 -2.78
C VAL A 230 -6.68 -12.64 -3.85
N LEU A 231 -7.98 -12.95 -3.69
CA LEU A 231 -8.99 -12.48 -4.64
C LEU A 231 -9.12 -10.96 -4.65
N GLY A 232 -9.04 -10.30 -3.49
CA GLY A 232 -9.10 -8.85 -3.39
C GLY A 232 -7.96 -8.18 -4.15
N TYR A 233 -6.72 -8.67 -3.95
CA TYR A 233 -5.55 -8.21 -4.68
C TYR A 233 -5.72 -8.42 -6.19
N SER A 234 -6.07 -9.64 -6.62
CA SER A 234 -6.22 -9.98 -8.03
C SER A 234 -7.36 -9.23 -8.71
N VAL A 235 -8.50 -9.03 -8.05
CA VAL A 235 -9.63 -8.28 -8.60
C VAL A 235 -9.27 -6.80 -8.76
N TRP A 236 -8.65 -6.21 -7.74
CA TRP A 236 -8.28 -4.80 -7.76
C TRP A 236 -7.21 -4.50 -8.80
N PHE A 237 -6.06 -5.17 -8.74
CA PHE A 237 -4.94 -4.90 -9.63
C PHE A 237 -5.10 -5.53 -11.03
N GLY A 238 -5.96 -6.54 -11.18
CA GLY A 238 -6.18 -7.22 -12.46
C GLY A 238 -7.19 -6.53 -13.38
N PHE A 239 -8.28 -5.98 -12.84
CA PHE A 239 -9.34 -5.39 -13.68
C PHE A 239 -10.00 -4.17 -13.03
N LEU A 240 -10.47 -4.29 -11.79
CA LEU A 240 -11.41 -3.32 -11.21
C LEU A 240 -10.76 -1.94 -11.02
N GLY A 241 -9.51 -1.91 -10.56
CA GLY A 241 -8.78 -0.67 -10.35
C GLY A 241 -8.57 0.09 -11.66
N ASN A 242 -8.04 -0.60 -12.67
CA ASN A 242 -7.83 0.00 -13.99
C ASN A 242 -9.16 0.48 -14.61
N PHE A 243 -10.21 -0.32 -14.53
CA PHE A 243 -11.54 0.05 -15.03
C PHE A 243 -12.06 1.35 -14.37
N LEU A 244 -12.02 1.43 -13.04
CA LEU A 244 -12.53 2.59 -12.29
C LEU A 244 -11.74 3.88 -12.54
N PHE A 245 -10.43 3.79 -12.79
CA PHE A 245 -9.59 4.96 -13.06
C PHE A 245 -9.48 5.31 -14.55
N SER A 246 -10.04 4.48 -15.44
CA SER A 246 -10.15 4.74 -16.88
C SER A 246 -11.47 5.41 -17.29
N LEU A 247 -12.44 5.49 -16.37
CA LEU A 247 -13.73 6.17 -16.51
C LEU A 247 -13.58 7.69 -16.30
#